data_AF-A0A2E0J173-F1
#
_entry.id   AF-A0A2E0J173-F1
#
_cell.length_a   1.000
_cell.length_b   1.000
_cell.length_c   1.000
_cell.angle_alpha   90.00
_cell.angle_beta   90.00
_cell.angle_gamma   90.00
#
_symmetry.space_group_name_H-M   'P 1'
#
loop_
_entity.id
_entity.type
_entity.pdbx_description
1 polymer ?
#
loop_
_entity_poly.entity_id
_entity_poly.type
_entity_poly.pdbx_seq_one_letter_code
_entity_poly.pdbx_strand_id
1 'polypeptide(L)' 'MRVDTTIGSNMAEIEFDNGNRVLVSYKTPVAAFVSGRGFVRTSHKWSATTTRHINQWLPVAASTVSQGEIEHVANGGTL' A
#
# COMPACT_ATOMS: atom_id res chain seq x y z
N MET A 1 0.50 3.62 17.91
CA MET A 1 -0.24 4.86 17.55
C MET A 1 -0.35 4.89 16.03
N ARG A 2 -1.52 5.18 15.44
CA ARG A 2 -1.66 5.22 13.96
C ARG A 2 -1.34 6.63 13.48
N VAL A 3 -0.43 6.75 12.50
CA VAL A 3 -0.11 8.03 11.85
C VAL A 3 -0.63 7.96 10.42
N ASP A 4 -1.66 8.76 10.12
CA ASP A 4 -2.16 8.95 8.76
C ASP A 4 -1.48 10.17 8.14
N THR A 5 -0.73 9.95 7.07
CA THR A 5 -0.12 11.04 6.29
C THR A 5 -0.80 11.12 4.93
N THR A 6 -1.42 12.26 4.65
CA THR A 6 -2.03 12.49 3.32
C THR A 6 -0.93 12.85 2.33
N ILE A 7 -0.65 11.97 1.37
CA ILE A 7 0.38 12.16 0.34
C ILE A 7 -0.17 12.99 -0.84
N GLY A 8 -1.47 12.99 -1.05
CA GLY A 8 -2.14 13.86 -2.02
C GLY A 8 -3.66 13.79 -1.90
N SER A 9 -4.39 14.62 -2.66
CA SER A 9 -5.87 14.74 -2.54
C SER A 9 -6.64 13.42 -2.72
N ASN A 10 -6.00 12.38 -3.26
CA ASN A 10 -6.61 11.09 -3.57
C ASN A 10 -5.90 9.90 -2.87
N MET A 11 -4.85 10.16 -2.09
CA MET A 11 -4.02 9.10 -1.50
C MET A 11 -3.57 9.43 -0.08
N ALA A 12 -3.66 8.43 0.78
CA ALA A 12 -3.14 8.44 2.13
C ALA A 12 -2.12 7.32 2.28
N GLU A 13 -1.02 7.62 2.96
CA GLU A 13 -0.11 6.62 3.50
C GLU A 13 -0.49 6.40 4.97
N ILE A 14 -0.66 5.14 5.34
CA ILE A 14 -0.92 4.72 6.71
C ILE A 14 0.34 4.00 7.20
N GLU A 15 1.02 4.60 8.17
CA GLU A 15 2.12 3.94 8.86
C GLU A 15 1.59 3.21 10.09
N PHE A 16 1.94 1.93 10.20
CA PHE A 16 1.62 1.06 11.32
C PHE A 16 2.82 0.94 12.25
N ASP A 17 2.54 0.81 13.55
CA ASP A 17 3.54 0.67 14.62
C ASP A 17 4.51 -0.50 14.40
N ASN A 18 4.08 -1.54 13.68
CA ASN A 18 4.90 -2.70 13.30
C ASN A 18 5.97 -2.38 12.23
N GLY A 19 6.08 -1.11 11.78
CA GLY A 19 6.94 -0.69 10.68
C GLY A 19 6.35 -0.95 9.28
N ASN A 20 5.10 -1.40 9.22
CA ASN A 20 4.39 -1.59 7.95
C ASN A 20 3.85 -0.25 7.46
N ARG A 21 3.86 -0.02 6.15
CA ARG A 21 3.26 1.18 5.53
C ARG A 21 2.26 0.76 4.48
N VAL A 22 1.07 1.32 4.48
CA VAL A 22 0.04 0.96 3.49
C VAL A 22 -0.35 2.21 2.72
N LEU A 23 -0.26 2.13 1.40
CA LEU A 23 -0.74 3.15 0.49
C LEU A 23 -2.21 2.88 0.17
N VAL A 24 -3.06 3.84 0.51
CA VAL A 24 -4.51 3.79 0.34
C VAL A 24 -4.93 4.88 -0.65
N SER A 25 -5.64 4.50 -1.70
CA SER A 25 -6.26 5.42 -2.67
C SER A 25 -7.76 5.44 -2.44
N TYR A 26 -8.35 6.59 -2.06
CA TYR A 26 -9.81 6.72 -1.82
C TYR A 26 -10.44 5.60 -0.95
N LYS A 27 -9.75 5.17 0.11
CA LYS A 27 -10.13 4.06 1.03
C LYS A 27 -9.84 2.64 0.54
N THR A 28 -9.30 2.44 -0.65
CA THR A 28 -8.88 1.11 -1.11
C THR A 28 -7.37 0.96 -0.97
N PRO A 29 -6.87 -0.08 -0.29
CA PRO A 29 -5.44 -0.31 -0.19
C PRO A 29 -4.91 -0.80 -1.54
N VAL A 30 -4.00 -0.02 -2.12
CA VAL A 30 -3.46 -0.28 -3.46
C VAL A 30 -2.04 -0.86 -3.40
N ALA A 31 -1.30 -0.54 -2.36
CA ALA A 31 0.02 -1.07 -2.09
C ALA A 31 0.26 -1.14 -0.58
N ALA A 32 1.14 -2.04 -0.17
CA ALA A 32 1.61 -2.12 1.20
C ALA A 32 3.12 -2.35 1.22
N PHE A 33 3.73 -2.02 2.33
CA PHE A 33 5.11 -2.25 2.67
C PHE A 33 5.08 -3.02 3.98
N VAL A 34 5.63 -4.22 3.95
CA VAL A 34 5.68 -5.08 5.11
C VAL A 34 7.13 -5.12 5.57
N SER A 35 7.38 -4.62 6.78
CA SER A 35 8.70 -4.70 7.40
C SER A 35 9.09 -6.17 7.54
N GLY A 36 10.15 -6.60 6.85
CA GLY A 36 10.60 -7.99 6.77
C GLY A 36 10.36 -8.69 5.43
N ARG A 37 9.42 -8.22 4.60
CA ARG A 37 9.17 -8.76 3.25
C ARG A 37 9.50 -7.75 2.15
N GLY A 38 9.30 -6.46 2.41
CA GLY A 38 9.49 -5.36 1.48
C GLY A 38 8.18 -4.83 0.90
N PHE A 39 8.27 -4.20 -0.26
CA PHE A 39 7.13 -3.56 -0.92
C PHE A 39 6.28 -4.60 -1.65
N VAL A 40 4.97 -4.55 -1.42
CA VAL A 40 3.96 -5.37 -2.09
C VAL A 40 2.92 -4.47 -2.76
N ARG A 41 2.52 -4.83 -3.97
CA ARG A 41 1.52 -4.11 -4.75
C ARG A 41 0.43 -5.03 -5.21
N THR A 42 -0.77 -4.51 -5.38
CA THR A 42 -1.87 -5.32 -5.87
C THR A 42 -1.63 -5.69 -7.34
N SER A 43 -2.00 -6.92 -7.71
CA SER A 43 -2.09 -7.37 -9.10
C SER A 43 -3.23 -6.69 -9.87
N HIS A 44 -4.14 -6.04 -9.15
CA HIS A 44 -5.26 -5.33 -9.76
C HIS A 44 -4.78 -4.12 -10.57
N LYS A 45 -5.21 -4.04 -11.83
CA LYS A 45 -4.94 -2.90 -12.70
C LYS A 45 -5.83 -1.73 -12.30
N TRP A 46 -5.23 -0.71 -11.70
CA TRP A 46 -5.89 0.57 -11.45
C TRP A 46 -5.79 1.49 -12.66
N SER A 47 -6.54 2.60 -12.62
CA SER A 47 -6.43 3.70 -13.58
C SER A 47 -4.99 4.18 -13.74
N ALA A 48 -4.68 4.80 -14.89
CA ALA A 48 -3.33 5.29 -15.19
C ALA A 48 -2.77 6.23 -14.11
N THR A 49 -3.62 7.08 -13.52
CA THR A 49 -3.25 7.99 -12.43
C THR A 49 -2.80 7.24 -11.19
N THR A 50 -3.58 6.26 -10.73
CA THR A 50 -3.28 5.43 -9.55
C THR A 50 -2.04 4.58 -9.80
N THR A 51 -1.92 3.97 -10.98
CA THR A 51 -0.74 3.19 -11.36
C THR A 51 0.54 4.03 -11.32
N ARG A 52 0.48 5.29 -11.77
CA ARG A 52 1.62 6.21 -11.72
C ARG A 52 2.03 6.52 -10.28
N HIS A 53 1.08 6.77 -9.40
CA HIS A 53 1.38 7.01 -8.00
C HIS A 53 1.90 5.78 -7.26
N ILE A 54 1.33 4.61 -7.53
CA ILE A 54 1.83 3.33 -7.01
C ILE A 54 3.28 3.14 -7.43
N ASN A 55 3.61 3.33 -8.72
CA ASN A 55 4.98 3.22 -9.20
C ASN A 55 5.92 4.32 -8.67
N GLN A 56 5.40 5.48 -8.29
CA GLN A 56 6.20 6.53 -7.64
C GLN A 56 6.50 6.20 -6.18
N TRP A 57 5.56 5.51 -5.51
CA TRP A 57 5.67 5.12 -4.11
C TRP A 57 6.49 3.83 -3.93
N LEU A 58 6.33 2.87 -4.85
CA LEU A 58 7.07 1.62 -4.85
C LEU A 58 8.47 1.81 -5.43
N PRO A 59 9.53 1.27 -4.80
CA PRO A 59 10.80 1.09 -5.47
C PRO A 59 10.72 -0.02 -6.53
N VAL A 60 11.78 -0.15 -7.33
CA VAL A 60 11.91 -1.16 -8.40
C VAL A 60 11.64 -2.60 -7.94
N ALA A 61 11.87 -2.92 -6.66
CA ALA A 61 11.66 -4.25 -6.08
C ALA A 61 10.33 -4.34 -5.32
N ALA A 62 9.21 -4.44 -6.05
CA ALA A 62 7.88 -4.67 -5.48
C ALA A 62 7.33 -6.04 -5.87
N SER A 63 6.89 -6.82 -4.87
CA SER A 63 6.19 -8.08 -5.10
C SER A 63 4.74 -7.81 -5.50
N THR A 64 4.22 -8.55 -6.47
CA THR A 64 2.82 -8.41 -6.88
C THR A 64 1.99 -9.46 -6.13
N VAL A 65 1.01 -9.01 -5.35
CA VAL A 65 0.11 -9.84 -4.54
C VAL A 65 -1.35 -9.55 -4.89
N SER A 66 -2.28 -10.43 -4.53
CA SER A 66 -3.70 -10.18 -4.78
C SER A 66 -4.25 -9.07 -3.87
N GLN A 67 -5.30 -8.38 -4.32
CA GLN A 67 -5.92 -7.29 -3.54
C GLN A 67 -6.34 -7.74 -2.13
N GLY A 68 -6.90 -8.95 -2.00
CA GLY A 68 -7.32 -9.50 -0.70
C GLY A 68 -6.17 -9.65 0.31
N GLU A 69 -4.95 -9.92 -0.16
CA GLU A 69 -3.77 -10.01 0.70
C GLU A 69 -3.40 -8.61 1.26
N ILE A 70 -3.48 -7.58 0.42
CA ILE A 70 -3.22 -6.20 0.85
C ILE A 70 -4.30 -5.71 1.80
N GLU A 71 -5.56 -6.05 1.54
CA GLU A 71 -6.66 -5.76 2.46
C GLU A 71 -6.44 -6.43 3.82
N HIS A 72 -5.98 -7.68 3.83
CA HIS A 72 -5.67 -8.40 5.06
C HIS A 72 -4.54 -7.70 5.85
N VAL A 73 -3.47 -7.28 5.17
CA VAL A 73 -2.36 -6.51 5.78
C VAL A 73 -2.82 -5.14 6.28
N ALA A 74 -3.66 -4.45 5.50
CA ALA A 74 -4.21 -3.15 5.87
C ALA A 74 -5.10 -3.22 7.13
N ASN A 75 -5.76 -4.36 7.34
CA ASN A 75 -6.51 -4.63 8.56
C ASN A 75 -5.64 -5.10 9.74
N GLY A 76 -4.32 -5.23 9.54
CA GLY A 76 -3.36 -5.62 10.57
C GLY A 76 -3.12 -7.13 10.68
N GLY A 77 -3.56 -7.92 9.71
CA GLY A 77 -3.20 -9.33 9.64
C GLY A 77 -1.83 -9.56 8.99
N THR A 78 -1.32 -10.78 9.11
CA THR A 78 0.02 -11.17 8.66
C THR A 78 -0.09 -12.02 7.39
N LEU A 79 0.85 -11.87 6.45
CA LEU A 79 0.95 -12.64 5.19
C LEU A 79 1.80 -13.91 5.35
#